data_AF-A0A1V4E974-F1
#
_entry.id   AF-A0A1V4E974-F1
#
_cell.length_a   1.000
_cell.length_b   1.000
_cell.length_c   1.000
_cell.angle_alpha   90.00
_cell.angle_beta   90.00
_cell.angle_gamma   90.00
#
_symmetry.space_group_name_H-M   'P 1'
#
loop_
_entity.id
_entity.type
_entity.pdbx_description
1 polymer ?
#
loop_
_entity_poly.entity_id
_entity_poly.type
_entity_poly.pdbx_seq_one_letter_code
_entity_poly.pdbx_strand_id
1 'polypeptide(L)'
;MKKTAVYAALALAATLIGGVSNSPAATAAPTPAPAPQAADASAAARADALDGFKRHLAEEVARRLGDRRLRDALTHELAGDGEADLAALLGSVPGTQDLAAYARDANSQILKLKGIEAEGALLQIRIDPQSVERISAGGTLVMATPSGDEKTVRTVVAYGSNGHTQELDAFRAPQRPVLIVGLDEHKSAELAQQTIRRYLTEAGIGGTDRSAADEPQTSNSLATRPVSTVFRIVNRDDHEPWYKGGPEIYAWVAGAGLDGKARVDQVEMPYITKEGTVYSPGQSLIEWSNFSWTSVDVVFMEHDDNSDLSGLIRAVVDGVLTVAGYEKYVPVADKIVAALPSGWTKDDDDWVDSCYNINRQTTDVHCAAIPSGMSLVLAFHWL
;
A
#
# COMPACT_ATOMS: atom_id res chain seq x y z
N MET A 1 -43.41 -75.59 -9.24
CA MET A 1 -44.75 -75.98 -9.73
C MET A 1 -45.78 -75.11 -9.02
N LYS A 2 -46.63 -74.41 -9.81
CA LYS A 2 -48.04 -73.98 -9.60
C LYS A 2 -48.50 -73.75 -8.14
N LYS A 3 -49.13 -72.63 -7.75
CA LYS A 3 -50.36 -72.04 -8.31
C LYS A 3 -50.58 -70.58 -7.87
N THR A 4 -51.17 -69.83 -8.79
CA THR A 4 -51.93 -68.57 -8.68
C THR A 4 -53.36 -68.77 -8.12
N ALA A 5 -53.90 -67.74 -7.42
CA ALA A 5 -55.32 -67.30 -7.29
C ALA A 5 -55.33 -66.13 -6.26
N VAL A 6 -55.56 -64.83 -6.52
CA VAL A 6 -56.61 -64.01 -7.18
C VAL A 6 -57.95 -63.85 -6.39
N TYR A 7 -58.34 -62.56 -6.23
CA TYR A 7 -59.62 -61.92 -5.84
C TYR A 7 -59.93 -61.81 -4.33
N ALA A 8 -60.60 -60.80 -3.80
CA ALA A 8 -60.85 -59.37 -4.08
C ALA A 8 -61.77 -58.85 -2.94
N ALA A 9 -61.82 -57.52 -2.77
CA ALA A 9 -62.98 -56.70 -2.38
C ALA A 9 -62.87 -55.87 -1.07
N LEU A 10 -63.39 -54.65 -1.24
CA LEU A 10 -63.45 -53.44 -0.45
C LEU A 10 -63.94 -53.57 1.01
N ALA A 11 -63.47 -52.66 1.86
CA ALA A 11 -64.37 -51.79 2.64
C ALA A 11 -63.67 -50.51 3.12
N LEU A 12 -64.38 -49.39 2.91
CA LEU A 12 -64.16 -48.04 3.44
C LEU A 12 -63.93 -48.01 4.96
N ALA A 13 -63.00 -47.17 5.40
CA ALA A 13 -63.17 -46.39 6.63
C ALA A 13 -62.34 -45.10 6.52
N ALA A 14 -63.03 -43.98 6.34
CA ALA A 14 -62.50 -42.65 6.50
C ALA A 14 -62.67 -42.23 7.96
N THR A 15 -61.60 -41.77 8.60
CA THR A 15 -61.68 -40.85 9.75
C THR A 15 -60.40 -40.03 9.85
N LEU A 16 -60.61 -38.74 10.04
CA LEU A 16 -59.67 -37.63 10.07
C LEU A 16 -58.83 -37.61 11.36
N ILE A 17 -57.65 -36.99 11.30
CA ILE A 17 -57.15 -35.86 12.14
C ILE A 17 -55.61 -35.90 12.14
N GLY A 18 -54.98 -34.78 11.76
CA GLY A 18 -53.54 -34.56 11.92
C GLY A 18 -52.92 -33.71 10.81
N GLY A 19 -53.34 -32.45 10.70
CA GLY A 19 -52.67 -31.48 9.83
C GLY A 19 -51.26 -31.19 10.33
N VAL A 20 -50.26 -31.58 9.56
CA VAL A 20 -48.89 -31.06 9.68
C VAL A 20 -48.85 -29.69 9.00
N SER A 21 -48.66 -28.66 9.80
CA SER A 21 -48.38 -27.30 9.36
C SER A 21 -47.01 -27.26 8.69
N ASN A 22 -46.97 -27.30 7.36
CA ASN A 22 -45.79 -26.90 6.61
C ASN A 22 -45.71 -25.36 6.64
N SER A 23 -44.91 -24.83 7.56
CA SER A 23 -44.42 -23.46 7.44
C SER A 23 -43.50 -23.38 6.21
N PRO A 24 -43.73 -22.48 5.24
CA PRO A 24 -42.75 -22.24 4.20
C PRO A 24 -41.53 -21.57 4.84
N ALA A 25 -40.39 -22.25 4.81
CA ALA A 25 -39.11 -21.63 5.06
C ALA A 25 -38.93 -20.56 3.98
N ALA A 26 -38.97 -19.29 4.39
CA ALA A 26 -38.57 -18.18 3.56
C ALA A 26 -37.09 -18.36 3.20
N THR A 27 -36.82 -18.86 1.99
CA THR A 27 -35.52 -18.71 1.35
C THR A 27 -35.32 -17.21 1.14
N ALA A 28 -34.63 -16.57 2.07
CA ALA A 28 -34.05 -15.25 1.83
C ALA A 28 -33.11 -15.39 0.64
N ALA A 29 -33.46 -14.74 -0.48
CA ALA A 29 -32.55 -14.59 -1.59
C ALA A 29 -31.26 -13.92 -1.08
N PRO A 30 -30.07 -14.38 -1.50
CA PRO A 30 -28.85 -13.67 -1.18
C PRO A 30 -28.97 -12.25 -1.70
N THR A 31 -28.81 -11.29 -0.79
CA THR A 31 -28.70 -9.87 -1.12
C THR A 31 -27.60 -9.72 -2.16
N PRO A 32 -27.83 -9.02 -3.29
CA PRO A 32 -26.76 -8.76 -4.24
C PRO A 32 -25.62 -8.05 -3.51
N ALA A 33 -24.40 -8.59 -3.60
CA ALA A 33 -23.21 -7.83 -3.22
C ALA A 33 -23.24 -6.48 -3.96
N PRO A 34 -22.89 -5.35 -3.30
CA PRO A 34 -22.81 -4.07 -3.98
C PRO A 34 -21.89 -4.20 -5.20
N ALA A 35 -22.35 -3.70 -6.35
CA ALA A 35 -21.66 -3.87 -7.62
C ALA A 35 -20.28 -3.16 -7.59
N PRO A 36 -19.21 -3.80 -8.08
CA PRO A 36 -17.84 -3.24 -8.08
C PRO A 36 -17.71 -1.88 -8.80
N GLN A 37 -18.62 -1.58 -9.74
CA GLN A 37 -18.65 -0.32 -10.51
C GLN A 37 -18.72 0.97 -9.69
N ALA A 38 -19.27 0.96 -8.46
CA ALA A 38 -19.39 2.17 -7.65
C ALA A 38 -18.09 2.50 -6.88
N ALA A 39 -17.28 1.49 -6.54
CA ALA A 39 -15.99 1.68 -5.88
C ALA A 39 -14.94 2.19 -6.87
N ASP A 40 -14.89 1.60 -8.07
CA ASP A 40 -13.95 1.99 -9.14
C ASP A 40 -14.18 3.45 -9.60
N ALA A 41 -15.45 3.88 -9.71
CA ALA A 41 -15.78 5.26 -10.05
C ALA A 41 -15.37 6.27 -8.97
N SER A 42 -15.31 5.84 -7.70
CA SER A 42 -14.84 6.68 -6.59
C SER A 42 -13.32 6.77 -6.55
N ALA A 43 -12.60 5.70 -6.90
CA ALA A 43 -11.14 5.68 -6.98
C ALA A 43 -10.64 6.55 -8.14
N ALA A 44 -11.24 6.43 -9.33
CA ALA A 44 -10.90 7.26 -10.48
C ALA A 44 -11.12 8.76 -10.21
N ALA A 45 -12.25 9.12 -9.57
CA ALA A 45 -12.52 10.51 -9.20
C ALA A 45 -11.52 11.07 -8.16
N ARG A 46 -11.02 10.21 -7.26
CA ARG A 46 -9.97 10.57 -6.31
C ARG A 46 -8.66 10.83 -7.04
N ALA A 47 -8.23 9.90 -7.89
CA ALA A 47 -7.01 10.03 -8.70
C ALA A 47 -7.04 11.31 -9.56
N ASP A 48 -8.17 11.58 -10.23
CA ASP A 48 -8.38 12.80 -11.02
C ASP A 48 -8.22 14.09 -10.18
N ALA A 49 -8.69 14.07 -8.93
CA ALA A 49 -8.55 15.20 -8.02
C ALA A 49 -7.10 15.39 -7.57
N LEU A 50 -6.41 14.31 -7.19
CA LEU A 50 -4.99 14.33 -6.82
C LEU A 50 -4.13 14.87 -7.98
N ASP A 51 -4.34 14.34 -9.18
CA ASP A 51 -3.66 14.79 -10.40
C ASP A 51 -3.98 16.25 -10.72
N GLY A 52 -5.21 16.70 -10.47
CA GLY A 52 -5.61 18.09 -10.63
C GLY A 52 -4.77 19.05 -9.79
N PHE A 53 -4.54 18.73 -8.52
CA PHE A 53 -3.70 19.54 -7.63
C PHE A 53 -2.23 19.55 -8.08
N LYS A 54 -1.65 18.37 -8.30
CA LYS A 54 -0.24 18.22 -8.71
C LYS A 54 0.02 18.95 -10.04
N ARG A 55 -0.88 18.78 -11.01
CA ARG A 55 -0.80 19.41 -12.33
C ARG A 55 -0.87 20.93 -12.26
N HIS A 56 -1.81 21.48 -11.50
CA HIS A 56 -1.94 22.94 -11.36
C HIS A 56 -0.66 23.55 -10.78
N LEU A 57 -0.10 22.92 -9.74
CA LEU A 57 1.16 23.35 -9.13
C LEU A 57 2.33 23.25 -10.11
N ALA A 58 2.46 22.14 -10.86
CA ALA A 58 3.50 21.97 -11.86
C ALA A 58 3.45 23.05 -12.95
N GLU A 59 2.26 23.36 -13.47
CA GLU A 59 2.07 24.42 -14.47
C GLU A 59 2.46 25.80 -13.95
N GLU A 60 2.03 26.14 -12.73
CA GLU A 60 2.30 27.44 -12.13
C GLU A 60 3.77 27.61 -11.74
N VAL A 61 4.44 26.55 -11.27
CA VAL A 61 5.89 26.54 -11.06
C VAL A 61 6.62 26.73 -12.40
N ALA A 62 6.23 25.99 -13.44
CA ALA A 62 6.85 26.10 -14.77
C ALA A 62 6.80 27.53 -15.30
N ARG A 63 5.62 28.16 -15.29
CA ARG A 63 5.43 29.57 -15.75
C ARG A 63 6.33 30.56 -15.03
N ARG A 64 6.74 30.27 -13.79
CA ARG A 64 7.57 31.14 -12.95
C ARG A 64 9.06 30.84 -13.03
N LEU A 65 9.49 29.78 -13.73
CA LEU A 65 10.93 29.47 -13.91
C LEU A 65 11.70 30.57 -14.65
N GLY A 66 11.02 31.51 -15.30
CA GLY A 66 11.65 32.73 -15.83
C GLY A 66 12.20 33.67 -14.73
N ASP A 67 11.65 33.62 -13.51
CA ASP A 67 12.16 34.38 -12.37
C ASP A 67 13.43 33.73 -11.82
N ARG A 68 14.51 34.51 -11.78
CA ARG A 68 15.78 34.08 -11.21
C ARG A 68 15.66 33.77 -9.72
N ARG A 69 14.83 34.49 -8.96
CA ARG A 69 14.67 34.26 -7.51
C ARG A 69 14.12 32.87 -7.22
N LEU A 70 13.13 32.43 -8.00
CA LEU A 70 12.58 31.08 -7.87
C LEU A 70 13.63 30.03 -8.23
N ARG A 71 14.42 30.23 -9.30
CA ARG A 71 15.48 29.29 -9.68
C ARG A 71 16.60 29.21 -8.63
N ASP A 72 16.99 30.33 -8.05
CA ASP A 72 17.99 30.38 -7.00
C ASP A 72 17.47 29.65 -5.73
N ALA A 73 16.20 29.84 -5.36
CA ALA A 73 15.56 29.11 -4.26
C ALA A 73 15.47 27.60 -4.55
N LEU A 74 15.03 27.19 -5.74
CA LEU A 74 15.01 25.77 -6.15
C LEU A 74 16.42 25.16 -6.09
N THR A 75 17.44 25.85 -6.58
CA THR A 75 18.82 25.35 -6.52
C THR A 75 19.31 25.21 -5.08
N HIS A 76 18.91 26.12 -4.19
CA HIS A 76 19.30 26.09 -2.78
C HIS A 76 18.60 24.99 -1.99
N GLU A 77 17.27 24.93 -2.06
CA GLU A 77 16.47 23.99 -1.27
C GLU A 77 16.68 22.54 -1.74
N LEU A 78 16.95 22.32 -3.03
CA LEU A 78 17.16 20.98 -3.61
C LEU A 78 18.63 20.52 -3.59
N ALA A 79 19.56 21.28 -3.00
CA ALA A 79 21.01 21.00 -3.08
C ALA A 79 21.46 19.69 -2.40
N GLY A 80 20.61 19.05 -1.59
CA GLY A 80 20.90 17.80 -0.89
C GLY A 80 20.51 16.56 -1.67
N ASP A 81 19.39 15.97 -1.27
CA ASP A 81 18.76 14.79 -1.87
C ASP A 81 17.90 15.12 -3.10
N GLY A 82 17.85 16.40 -3.50
CA GLY A 82 17.05 16.82 -4.64
C GLY A 82 15.57 16.98 -4.31
N GLU A 83 15.18 17.07 -3.04
CA GLU A 83 13.77 17.12 -2.61
C GLU A 83 13.48 18.33 -1.70
N ALA A 84 12.26 18.87 -1.77
CA ALA A 84 11.83 19.97 -0.92
C ALA A 84 10.30 20.01 -0.74
N ASP A 85 9.87 20.42 0.46
CA ASP A 85 8.48 20.82 0.73
C ASP A 85 8.08 21.97 -0.20
N LEU A 86 7.08 21.71 -1.06
CA LEU A 86 6.69 22.66 -2.09
C LEU A 86 6.08 23.95 -1.51
N ALA A 87 5.29 23.85 -0.45
CA ALA A 87 4.65 25.01 0.15
C ALA A 87 5.64 25.90 0.91
N ALA A 88 6.63 25.29 1.58
CA ALA A 88 7.71 25.99 2.25
C ALA A 88 8.61 26.72 1.24
N LEU A 89 9.03 26.02 0.18
CA LEU A 89 9.84 26.57 -0.90
C LEU A 89 9.14 27.76 -1.58
N LEU A 90 7.87 27.59 -1.95
CA LEU A 90 7.10 28.68 -2.56
C LEU A 90 6.84 29.82 -1.56
N GLY A 91 6.78 29.52 -0.26
CA GLY A 91 6.62 30.54 0.78
C GLY A 91 7.85 31.43 0.97
N SER A 92 9.05 30.89 0.70
CA SER A 92 10.32 31.62 0.86
C SER A 92 10.60 32.60 -0.29
N VAL A 93 9.94 32.42 -1.44
CA VAL A 93 10.13 33.26 -2.63
C VAL A 93 9.13 34.44 -2.65
N PRO A 94 9.58 35.70 -2.80
CA PRO A 94 8.67 36.83 -2.97
C PRO A 94 7.86 36.73 -4.28
N GLY A 95 6.54 36.91 -4.20
CA GLY A 95 5.63 36.85 -5.36
C GLY A 95 4.98 35.48 -5.61
N THR A 96 5.25 34.49 -4.76
CA THR A 96 4.66 33.13 -4.83
C THR A 96 3.77 32.80 -3.63
N GLN A 97 3.43 33.79 -2.79
CA GLN A 97 2.63 33.59 -1.56
C GLN A 97 1.27 32.95 -1.84
N ASP A 98 0.58 33.36 -2.91
CA ASP A 98 -0.72 32.77 -3.29
C ASP A 98 -0.57 31.30 -3.72
N LEU A 99 0.52 30.96 -4.43
CA LEU A 99 0.80 29.59 -4.84
C LEU A 99 1.20 28.71 -3.65
N ALA A 100 1.95 29.27 -2.70
CA ALA A 100 2.25 28.61 -1.43
C ALA A 100 0.99 28.35 -0.60
N ALA A 101 0.03 29.29 -0.58
CA ALA A 101 -1.26 29.10 0.06
C ALA A 101 -2.08 28.00 -0.63
N TYR A 102 -2.11 27.98 -1.96
CA TYR A 102 -2.72 26.90 -2.73
C TYR A 102 -2.07 25.55 -2.42
N ALA A 103 -0.74 25.47 -2.37
CA ALA A 103 -0.02 24.23 -2.05
C ALA A 103 -0.40 23.69 -0.66
N ARG A 104 -0.57 24.55 0.36
CA ARG A 104 -1.03 24.12 1.69
C ARG A 104 -2.48 23.63 1.70
N ASP A 105 -3.35 24.31 0.97
CA ASP A 105 -4.76 23.90 0.84
C ASP A 105 -4.86 22.55 0.11
N ALA A 106 -4.19 22.42 -1.05
CA ALA A 106 -4.08 21.18 -1.80
C ALA A 106 -3.54 20.04 -0.94
N ASN A 107 -2.47 20.28 -0.17
CA ASN A 107 -1.91 19.30 0.77
C ASN A 107 -2.96 18.81 1.78
N SER A 108 -3.73 19.74 2.35
CA SER A 108 -4.79 19.42 3.31
C SER A 108 -5.94 18.63 2.67
N GLN A 109 -6.24 18.90 1.40
CA GLN A 109 -7.23 18.14 0.64
C GLN A 109 -6.72 16.75 0.27
N ILE A 110 -5.46 16.62 -0.12
CA ILE A 110 -4.79 15.34 -0.42
C ILE A 110 -4.82 14.42 0.80
N LEU A 111 -4.41 14.91 1.97
CA LEU A 111 -4.48 14.14 3.23
C LEU A 111 -5.89 13.59 3.49
N LYS A 112 -6.92 14.42 3.30
CA LYS A 112 -8.34 14.00 3.42
C LYS A 112 -8.73 12.95 2.39
N LEU A 113 -8.32 13.12 1.13
CA LEU A 113 -8.63 12.19 0.04
C LEU A 113 -7.98 10.82 0.28
N LYS A 114 -6.77 10.79 0.87
CA LYS A 114 -6.06 9.56 1.27
C LYS A 114 -6.53 8.98 2.62
N GLY A 115 -7.45 9.65 3.33
CA GLY A 115 -7.93 9.21 4.63
C GLY A 115 -6.88 9.32 5.75
N ILE A 116 -5.87 10.16 5.58
CA ILE A 116 -4.80 10.40 6.55
C ILE A 116 -5.21 11.55 7.47
N GLU A 117 -5.39 11.23 8.76
CA GLU A 117 -5.71 12.20 9.80
C GLU A 117 -4.44 12.62 10.57
N ALA A 118 -3.48 13.19 9.85
CA ALA A 118 -2.21 13.64 10.40
C ALA A 118 -1.86 15.06 9.92
N GLU A 119 -0.97 15.72 10.66
CA GLU A 119 -0.35 16.97 10.24
C GLU A 119 0.95 16.67 9.47
N GLY A 120 1.26 17.49 8.46
CA GLY A 120 2.49 17.38 7.71
C GLY A 120 2.31 17.75 6.24
N ALA A 121 3.40 18.14 5.59
CA ALA A 121 3.43 18.31 4.15
C ALA A 121 3.75 16.99 3.45
N LEU A 122 2.87 16.57 2.54
CA LEU A 122 3.06 15.52 1.56
C LEU A 122 3.41 16.09 0.18
N LEU A 123 2.93 17.28 -0.17
CA LEU A 123 3.28 17.87 -1.47
C LEU A 123 4.74 18.31 -1.50
N GLN A 124 5.49 17.74 -2.44
CA GLN A 124 6.89 18.04 -2.64
C GLN A 124 7.20 18.44 -4.07
N ILE A 125 8.37 19.04 -4.25
CA ILE A 125 9.03 19.17 -5.53
C ILE A 125 10.40 18.52 -5.44
N ARG A 126 10.73 17.74 -6.48
CA ARG A 126 11.99 17.03 -6.53
C ARG A 126 12.66 17.08 -7.89
N ILE A 127 13.93 16.71 -7.94
CA ILE A 127 14.74 16.60 -9.14
C ILE A 127 15.83 15.55 -8.89
N ASP A 128 16.34 14.92 -9.95
CA ASP A 128 17.60 14.19 -9.86
C ASP A 128 18.70 15.10 -9.23
N PRO A 129 19.33 14.70 -8.12
CA PRO A 129 20.35 15.50 -7.43
C PRO A 129 21.48 15.96 -8.35
N GLN A 130 21.84 15.14 -9.35
CA GLN A 130 22.89 15.48 -10.32
C GLN A 130 22.48 16.60 -11.28
N SER A 131 21.20 16.92 -11.35
CA SER A 131 20.60 17.92 -12.23
C SER A 131 20.30 19.26 -11.54
N VAL A 132 20.45 19.37 -10.21
CA VAL A 132 20.11 20.58 -9.42
C VAL A 132 20.82 21.82 -9.93
N GLU A 133 22.14 21.78 -10.11
CA GLU A 133 22.94 22.91 -10.59
C GLU A 133 22.49 23.41 -11.98
N ARG A 134 21.89 22.54 -12.79
CA ARG A 134 21.42 22.87 -14.14
C ARG A 134 20.12 23.66 -14.14
N ILE A 135 19.41 23.77 -13.02
CA ILE A 135 18.22 24.63 -12.89
C ILE A 135 18.58 26.09 -13.22
N SER A 136 19.74 26.54 -12.74
CA SER A 136 20.26 27.89 -12.96
C SER A 136 20.58 28.20 -14.43
N ALA A 137 20.85 27.18 -15.25
CA ALA A 137 21.15 27.33 -16.68
C ALA A 137 19.89 27.57 -17.54
N GLY A 138 18.69 27.34 -16.99
CA GLY A 138 17.43 27.43 -17.71
C GLY A 138 17.15 26.22 -18.59
N GLY A 139 15.97 26.18 -19.22
CA GLY A 139 15.54 25.01 -19.99
C GLY A 139 15.10 23.81 -19.13
N THR A 140 14.89 24.00 -17.84
CA THR A 140 14.23 23.05 -16.96
C THR A 140 12.76 22.88 -17.34
N LEU A 141 12.29 21.63 -17.31
CA LEU A 141 10.86 21.33 -17.40
C LEU A 141 10.30 21.07 -15.99
N VAL A 142 8.99 21.19 -15.83
CA VAL A 142 8.29 20.77 -14.62
C VAL A 142 7.21 19.78 -15.00
N MET A 143 7.05 18.68 -14.29
CA MET A 143 5.94 17.74 -14.48
C MET A 143 5.21 17.49 -13.17
N ALA A 144 4.04 16.88 -13.27
CA ALA A 144 3.33 16.31 -12.13
C ALA A 144 3.41 14.79 -12.19
N THR A 145 3.59 14.10 -11.06
CA THR A 145 3.44 12.63 -11.03
C THR A 145 1.98 12.27 -11.32
N PRO A 146 1.70 11.30 -12.21
CA PRO A 146 0.35 10.76 -12.37
C PRO A 146 -0.02 9.91 -11.14
N SER A 147 -1.31 9.84 -10.81
CA SER A 147 -1.88 9.00 -9.74
C SER A 147 -2.54 7.71 -10.24
N GLY A 148 -2.43 7.36 -11.53
CA GLY A 148 -2.98 6.12 -12.08
C GLY A 148 -1.89 5.15 -12.57
N ASP A 149 -2.30 3.91 -12.91
CA ASP A 149 -1.43 2.76 -13.23
C ASP A 149 -0.19 3.10 -14.04
N GLU A 150 0.96 3.11 -13.38
CA GLU A 150 2.27 3.24 -14.00
C GLU A 150 2.55 2.18 -15.06
N LYS A 151 1.99 0.96 -14.91
CA LYS A 151 2.12 -0.11 -15.90
C LYS A 151 1.39 0.22 -17.19
N THR A 152 0.50 1.21 -17.18
CA THR A 152 -0.18 1.74 -18.38
C THR A 152 0.36 3.08 -18.84
N VAL A 153 0.95 3.88 -17.96
CA VAL A 153 1.52 5.18 -18.32
C VAL A 153 2.77 4.97 -19.17
N ARG A 154 2.67 5.32 -20.46
CA ARG A 154 3.81 5.28 -21.40
C ARG A 154 4.49 6.63 -21.56
N THR A 155 3.74 7.70 -21.29
CA THR A 155 4.20 9.08 -21.47
C THR A 155 3.68 9.96 -20.35
N VAL A 156 4.51 10.91 -19.92
CA VAL A 156 4.14 11.96 -18.97
C VAL A 156 4.25 13.34 -19.59
N VAL A 157 3.40 14.27 -19.16
CA VAL A 157 3.40 15.65 -19.66
C VAL A 157 4.27 16.51 -18.77
N ALA A 158 5.19 17.25 -19.38
CA ALA A 158 6.02 18.24 -18.74
C ALA A 158 5.82 19.62 -19.36
N TYR A 159 6.05 20.66 -18.56
CA TYR A 159 5.75 22.05 -18.85
C TYR A 159 7.04 22.87 -18.89
N GLY A 160 7.24 23.62 -19.97
CA GLY A 160 8.31 24.60 -20.10
C GLY A 160 7.93 25.96 -19.53
N SER A 161 8.94 26.81 -19.27
CA SER A 161 8.73 28.18 -18.78
C SER A 161 8.00 29.11 -19.74
N ASN A 162 7.93 28.73 -21.02
CA ASN A 162 7.18 29.40 -22.08
C ASN A 162 5.71 28.93 -22.18
N GLY A 163 5.26 28.05 -21.29
CA GLY A 163 3.91 27.47 -21.31
C GLY A 163 3.71 26.37 -22.34
N HIS A 164 4.75 25.97 -23.08
CA HIS A 164 4.67 24.82 -23.97
C HIS A 164 4.72 23.51 -23.19
N THR A 165 3.88 22.56 -23.59
CA THR A 165 3.91 21.19 -23.09
C THR A 165 4.86 20.34 -23.94
N GLN A 166 5.47 19.35 -23.30
CA GLN A 166 6.30 18.33 -23.93
C GLN A 166 5.91 16.97 -23.33
N GLU A 167 5.66 15.99 -24.19
CA GLU A 167 5.53 14.60 -23.77
C GLU A 167 6.93 13.99 -23.56
N LEU A 168 7.09 13.32 -22.43
CA LEU A 168 8.29 12.59 -22.05
C LEU A 168 7.97 11.10 -21.96
N ASP A 169 8.93 10.26 -22.29
CA ASP A 169 8.83 8.81 -22.12
C ASP A 169 8.88 8.46 -20.62
N ALA A 170 7.93 7.65 -20.15
CA ALA A 170 7.83 7.25 -18.75
C ALA A 170 8.98 6.34 -18.28
N PHE A 171 9.58 5.56 -19.18
CA PHE A 171 10.62 4.58 -18.86
C PHE A 171 12.01 5.02 -19.29
N ARG A 172 12.13 6.23 -19.84
CA ARG A 172 13.41 6.79 -20.24
C ARG A 172 13.56 8.22 -19.73
N ALA A 173 14.37 8.36 -18.67
CA ALA A 173 14.71 9.64 -18.10
C ALA A 173 15.26 10.62 -19.18
N PRO A 174 14.72 11.84 -19.27
CA PRO A 174 15.18 12.83 -20.24
C PRO A 174 16.57 13.37 -19.87
N GLN A 175 17.33 13.79 -20.89
CA GLN A 175 18.68 14.35 -20.69
C GLN A 175 18.69 15.76 -20.07
N ARG A 176 17.55 16.46 -20.10
CA ARG A 176 17.40 17.82 -19.56
C ARG A 176 16.83 17.76 -18.14
N PRO A 177 17.07 18.77 -17.29
CA PRO A 177 16.57 18.75 -15.92
C PRO A 177 15.04 18.82 -15.93
N VAL A 178 14.42 17.95 -15.13
CA VAL A 178 12.97 17.93 -14.92
C VAL A 178 12.69 17.99 -13.43
N LEU A 179 11.98 19.05 -13.02
CA LEU A 179 11.39 19.15 -11.70
C LEU A 179 10.10 18.34 -11.68
N ILE A 180 9.90 17.54 -10.65
CA ILE A 180 8.74 16.68 -10.49
C ILE A 180 7.96 17.20 -9.29
N VAL A 181 6.71 17.59 -9.51
CA VAL A 181 5.76 17.92 -8.45
C VAL A 181 4.95 16.65 -8.15
N GLY A 182 5.05 16.17 -6.93
CA GLY A 182 4.44 14.90 -6.53
C GLY A 182 4.19 14.86 -5.04
N LEU A 183 3.92 13.67 -4.52
CA LEU A 183 3.92 13.43 -3.09
C LEU A 183 5.32 13.00 -2.64
N ASP A 184 5.62 13.27 -1.37
CA ASP A 184 6.66 12.62 -0.60
C ASP A 184 6.16 11.21 -0.31
N GLU A 185 6.56 10.26 -1.15
CA GLU A 185 6.06 8.88 -1.16
C GLU A 185 6.46 8.15 0.13
N HIS A 186 7.70 8.31 0.59
CA HIS A 186 8.18 7.82 1.89
C HIS A 186 7.34 8.32 3.06
N LYS A 187 7.09 9.63 3.15
CA LYS A 187 6.27 10.19 4.22
C LYS A 187 4.80 9.83 4.08
N SER A 188 4.29 9.73 2.85
CA SER A 188 2.94 9.24 2.59
C SER A 188 2.78 7.81 3.10
N ALA A 189 3.78 6.94 2.87
CA ALA A 189 3.80 5.57 3.36
C ALA A 189 3.86 5.52 4.89
N GLU A 190 4.73 6.32 5.53
CA GLU A 190 4.83 6.40 6.99
C GLU A 190 3.48 6.77 7.63
N LEU A 191 2.85 7.84 7.14
CA LEU A 191 1.54 8.30 7.64
C LEU A 191 0.42 7.29 7.35
N ALA A 192 0.50 6.60 6.22
CA ALA A 192 -0.40 5.52 5.87
C ALA A 192 -0.31 4.37 6.87
N GLN A 193 0.89 3.88 7.15
CA GLN A 193 1.11 2.82 8.13
C GLN A 193 0.60 3.24 9.52
N GLN A 194 0.96 4.43 10.00
CA GLN A 194 0.44 4.97 11.27
C GLN A 194 -1.09 4.97 11.33
N THR A 195 -1.75 5.34 10.23
CA THR A 195 -3.20 5.31 10.12
C THR A 195 -3.72 3.87 10.20
N ILE A 196 -3.15 2.93 9.44
CA ILE A 196 -3.52 1.51 9.45
C ILE A 196 -3.43 0.92 10.85
N ARG A 197 -2.33 1.14 11.57
CA ARG A 197 -2.16 0.66 12.95
C ARG A 197 -3.28 1.11 13.87
N ARG A 198 -3.65 2.38 13.80
CA ARG A 198 -4.67 2.98 14.66
C ARG A 198 -5.99 2.25 14.46
N TYR A 199 -6.39 2.03 13.21
CA TYR A 199 -7.62 1.33 12.92
C TYR A 199 -7.58 -0.17 13.26
N LEU A 200 -6.44 -0.85 13.06
CA LEU A 200 -6.28 -2.23 13.54
C LEU A 200 -6.46 -2.31 15.06
N THR A 201 -5.87 -1.37 15.79
CA THR A 201 -6.00 -1.27 17.26
C THR A 201 -7.44 -1.01 17.67
N GLU A 202 -8.15 -0.10 16.99
CA GLU A 202 -9.57 0.18 17.21
C GLU A 202 -10.47 -1.04 16.92
N ALA A 203 -10.10 -1.86 15.93
CA ALA A 203 -10.74 -3.13 15.63
C ALA A 203 -10.40 -4.26 16.64
N GLY A 204 -9.55 -3.97 17.63
CA GLY A 204 -9.11 -4.94 18.64
C GLY A 204 -8.09 -5.95 18.12
N ILE A 205 -7.47 -5.68 16.97
CA ILE A 205 -6.37 -6.46 16.40
C ILE A 205 -5.06 -5.89 16.97
N GLY A 206 -4.36 -6.71 17.74
CA GLY A 206 -3.06 -6.33 18.30
C GLY A 206 -1.96 -6.37 17.24
N GLY A 207 -0.84 -5.70 17.52
CA GLY A 207 0.32 -5.65 16.64
C GLY A 207 1.47 -4.87 17.25
N THR A 208 2.66 -5.02 16.69
CA THR A 208 3.81 -4.15 16.95
C THR A 208 4.37 -3.67 15.63
N ASP A 209 4.73 -2.39 15.56
CA ASP A 209 5.46 -1.83 14.43
C ASP A 209 6.94 -2.06 14.58
N ARG A 210 7.58 -2.35 13.45
CA ARG A 210 9.03 -2.50 13.38
C ARG A 210 9.52 -1.80 12.12
N SER A 211 10.27 -0.73 12.29
CA SER A 211 11.04 -0.12 11.20
C SER A 211 12.51 -0.49 11.33
N ALA A 212 13.22 -0.59 10.21
CA ALA A 212 14.68 -0.84 10.24
C ALA A 212 15.43 0.27 11.00
N ALA A 213 14.86 1.49 11.05
CA ALA A 213 15.41 2.62 11.80
C ALA A 213 15.28 2.45 13.34
N ASP A 214 14.33 1.63 13.80
CA ASP A 214 14.00 1.44 15.22
C ASP A 214 14.64 0.17 15.82
N GLU A 215 15.34 -0.63 15.01
CA GLU A 215 16.02 -1.83 15.50
C GLU A 215 17.10 -1.46 16.53
N PRO A 216 16.99 -1.91 17.79
CA PRO A 216 18.00 -1.61 18.78
C PRO A 216 19.32 -2.26 18.37
N GLN A 217 20.30 -1.43 18.01
CA GLN A 217 21.67 -1.85 17.61
C GLN A 217 22.36 -2.74 18.66
N THR A 218 21.87 -2.79 19.89
CA THR A 218 22.14 -3.80 20.92
C THR A 218 21.14 -3.56 22.06
N SER A 219 20.15 -4.43 22.28
CA SER A 219 19.32 -4.31 23.49
C SER A 219 20.04 -4.95 24.69
N ASN A 220 20.39 -4.14 25.68
CA ASN A 220 20.89 -4.59 26.99
C ASN A 220 19.76 -5.18 27.88
N SER A 221 18.81 -5.89 27.25
CA SER A 221 17.67 -6.54 27.92
C SER A 221 18.07 -7.93 28.40
N LEU A 222 17.83 -8.22 29.69
CA LEU A 222 18.04 -9.54 30.29
C LEU A 222 17.08 -10.63 29.76
N ALA A 223 16.08 -10.27 28.95
CA ALA A 223 15.13 -11.20 28.35
C ALA A 223 15.50 -11.45 26.88
N THR A 224 15.93 -12.68 26.59
CA THR A 224 16.20 -13.14 25.24
C THR A 224 14.90 -13.35 24.46
N ARG A 225 14.75 -12.71 23.29
CA ARG A 225 13.55 -12.76 22.44
C ARG A 225 13.84 -13.58 21.18
N PRO A 226 13.04 -14.62 20.85
CA PRO A 226 13.20 -15.39 19.63
C PRO A 226 12.71 -14.57 18.42
N VAL A 227 13.59 -14.36 17.44
CA VAL A 227 13.28 -13.59 16.21
C VAL A 227 13.75 -14.32 14.95
N SER A 228 13.09 -14.02 13.83
CA SER A 228 13.62 -14.31 12.49
C SER A 228 13.95 -13.00 11.80
N THR A 229 15.24 -12.76 11.52
CA THR A 229 15.74 -11.56 10.83
C THR A 229 15.92 -11.80 9.35
N VAL A 230 15.73 -10.75 8.55
CA VAL A 230 16.00 -10.75 7.10
C VAL A 230 17.52 -10.81 6.88
N PHE A 231 18.03 -11.98 6.51
CA PHE A 231 19.41 -12.16 6.09
C PHE A 231 19.62 -11.70 4.65
N ARG A 232 18.65 -12.00 3.78
CA ARG A 232 18.66 -11.57 2.39
C ARG A 232 17.24 -11.31 1.90
N ILE A 233 17.03 -10.25 1.14
CA ILE A 233 15.78 -10.00 0.40
C ILE A 233 16.08 -9.38 -0.97
N VAL A 234 15.26 -9.72 -1.96
CA VAL A 234 15.30 -9.18 -3.32
C VAL A 234 13.87 -8.91 -3.77
N ASN A 235 13.58 -7.65 -4.13
CA ASN A 235 12.44 -7.32 -4.98
C ASN A 235 12.88 -7.53 -6.44
N ARG A 236 12.13 -8.31 -7.22
CA ARG A 236 12.56 -8.74 -8.56
C ARG A 236 11.90 -8.00 -9.70
N ASP A 237 10.88 -7.21 -9.40
CA ASP A 237 10.11 -6.52 -10.40
C ASP A 237 9.35 -5.36 -9.74
N ASP A 238 9.83 -4.12 -9.88
CA ASP A 238 9.15 -2.93 -9.35
C ASP A 238 8.44 -2.12 -10.45
N HIS A 239 8.71 -2.39 -11.74
CA HIS A 239 8.10 -1.68 -12.89
C HIS A 239 8.13 -0.14 -12.81
N GLU A 240 8.91 0.46 -11.90
CA GLU A 240 8.74 1.86 -11.54
C GLU A 240 9.33 2.80 -12.61
N PRO A 241 8.55 3.78 -13.09
CA PRO A 241 9.05 4.86 -13.93
C PRO A 241 10.10 5.73 -13.22
N TRP A 242 10.97 6.39 -13.99
CA TRP A 242 12.05 7.26 -13.44
C TRP A 242 11.54 8.43 -12.58
N TYR A 243 10.24 8.72 -12.63
CA TYR A 243 9.59 9.84 -11.94
C TYR A 243 8.78 9.44 -10.70
N LYS A 244 8.82 8.19 -10.22
CA LYS A 244 8.16 7.78 -8.96
C LYS A 244 9.14 7.74 -7.79
N GLY A 245 10.08 6.82 -7.78
CA GLY A 245 11.13 6.85 -6.79
C GLY A 245 11.87 5.55 -6.78
N GLY A 246 12.07 5.00 -5.59
CA GLY A 246 12.19 3.57 -5.43
C GLY A 246 11.07 3.11 -4.49
N PRO A 247 10.74 1.81 -4.46
CA PRO A 247 9.49 1.34 -3.89
C PRO A 247 9.43 1.47 -2.37
N GLU A 248 8.32 1.97 -1.85
CA GLU A 248 7.99 1.98 -0.43
C GLU A 248 7.48 0.61 0.03
N ILE A 249 8.36 -0.39 0.08
CA ILE A 249 8.01 -1.74 0.51
C ILE A 249 7.76 -1.81 2.02
N TYR A 250 6.65 -2.45 2.38
CA TYR A 250 6.35 -2.87 3.74
C TYR A 250 5.79 -4.29 3.78
N ALA A 251 5.72 -4.87 4.97
CA ALA A 251 5.19 -6.20 5.18
C ALA A 251 4.22 -6.26 6.36
N TRP A 252 3.21 -7.11 6.23
CA TRP A 252 2.34 -7.52 7.33
C TRP A 252 2.60 -8.96 7.70
N VAL A 253 2.94 -9.18 8.96
CA VAL A 253 3.11 -10.51 9.53
C VAL A 253 1.87 -10.86 10.34
N ALA A 254 1.06 -11.77 9.81
CA ALA A 254 -0.24 -12.10 10.35
C ALA A 254 -0.26 -13.50 11.00
N GLY A 255 -0.93 -13.61 12.14
CA GLY A 255 -1.14 -14.87 12.85
C GLY A 255 -2.07 -14.71 14.06
N ALA A 256 -2.15 -15.74 14.90
CA ALA A 256 -2.82 -15.59 16.20
C ALA A 256 -1.85 -15.08 17.27
N GLY A 257 -2.30 -14.10 18.05
CA GLY A 257 -1.63 -13.61 19.25
C GLY A 257 -1.69 -14.62 20.40
N LEU A 258 -0.93 -14.34 21.47
CA LEU A 258 -0.90 -15.16 22.69
C LEU A 258 -2.25 -15.24 23.43
N ASP A 259 -3.13 -14.27 23.20
CA ASP A 259 -4.48 -14.22 23.74
C ASP A 259 -5.53 -14.96 22.87
N GLY A 260 -5.08 -15.63 21.80
CA GLY A 260 -5.92 -16.35 20.85
C GLY A 260 -6.65 -15.47 19.85
N LYS A 261 -6.38 -14.14 19.85
CA LYS A 261 -6.98 -13.20 18.90
C LYS A 261 -6.11 -13.01 17.66
N ALA A 262 -6.73 -12.44 16.63
CA ALA A 262 -6.06 -11.88 15.46
C ALA A 262 -4.89 -10.95 15.84
N ARG A 263 -3.74 -11.12 15.19
CA ARG A 263 -2.58 -10.23 15.30
C ARG A 263 -1.97 -9.95 13.93
N VAL A 264 -1.57 -8.70 13.72
CA VAL A 264 -0.80 -8.24 12.56
C VAL A 264 0.34 -7.36 13.04
N ASP A 265 1.58 -7.80 12.86
CA ASP A 265 2.76 -6.92 13.01
C ASP A 265 3.05 -6.23 11.68
N GLN A 266 3.32 -4.93 11.71
CA GLN A 266 3.72 -4.15 10.54
C GLN A 266 5.23 -3.98 10.52
N VAL A 267 5.83 -4.18 9.34
CA VAL A 267 7.29 -4.10 9.16
C VAL A 267 7.60 -3.18 7.98
N GLU A 268 8.15 -2.01 8.24
CA GLU A 268 8.56 -1.06 7.20
C GLU A 268 9.96 -1.41 6.69
N MET A 269 10.16 -1.41 5.37
CA MET A 269 11.41 -1.86 4.74
C MET A 269 12.03 -0.81 3.82
N PRO A 270 12.32 0.41 4.32
CA PRO A 270 12.71 1.57 3.50
C PRO A 270 14.07 1.43 2.80
N TYR A 271 14.84 0.37 3.08
CA TYR A 271 16.10 0.09 2.40
C TYR A 271 15.89 -0.55 1.02
N ILE A 272 14.73 -1.15 0.75
CA ILE A 272 14.40 -1.71 -0.56
C ILE A 272 14.05 -0.54 -1.46
N THR A 273 14.91 -0.26 -2.44
CA THR A 273 14.87 0.98 -3.23
C THR A 273 15.07 0.74 -4.72
N LYS A 274 15.38 -0.49 -5.12
CA LYS A 274 15.73 -0.86 -6.49
C LYS A 274 15.39 -2.31 -6.79
N GLU A 275 14.78 -2.51 -7.95
CA GLU A 275 14.62 -3.81 -8.59
C GLU A 275 15.95 -4.59 -8.66
N GLY A 276 15.85 -5.90 -8.44
CA GLY A 276 16.94 -6.87 -8.61
C GLY A 276 18.09 -6.73 -7.62
N THR A 277 18.03 -5.75 -6.71
CA THR A 277 19.09 -5.50 -5.72
C THR A 277 18.95 -6.45 -4.54
N VAL A 278 20.08 -7.01 -4.11
CA VAL A 278 20.15 -7.89 -2.94
C VAL A 278 20.41 -7.06 -1.69
N TYR A 279 19.47 -7.08 -0.75
CA TYR A 279 19.58 -6.39 0.53
C TYR A 279 19.80 -7.37 1.68
N SER A 280 20.64 -6.99 2.65
CA SER A 280 20.95 -7.77 3.86
C SER A 280 20.88 -6.88 5.11
N PRO A 281 19.67 -6.46 5.51
CA PRO A 281 19.47 -5.41 6.52
C PRO A 281 19.69 -5.90 7.96
N GLY A 282 19.53 -7.20 8.23
CA GLY A 282 19.52 -7.72 9.59
C GLY A 282 18.27 -7.34 10.41
N GLN A 283 17.29 -6.67 9.80
CA GLN A 283 16.02 -6.28 10.42
C GLN A 283 15.22 -7.50 10.89
N SER A 284 14.58 -7.41 12.05
CA SER A 284 13.65 -8.45 12.52
C SER A 284 12.38 -8.42 11.68
N LEU A 285 12.10 -9.50 10.95
CA LEU A 285 10.84 -9.68 10.21
C LEU A 285 9.76 -10.28 11.10
N ILE A 286 10.12 -11.24 11.96
CA ILE A 286 9.16 -11.93 12.85
C ILE A 286 9.70 -11.92 14.26
N GLU A 287 8.90 -11.43 15.20
CA GLU A 287 9.11 -11.68 16.62
C GLU A 287 8.19 -12.80 17.11
N TRP A 288 8.77 -13.95 17.43
CA TRP A 288 7.97 -15.13 17.77
C TRP A 288 7.30 -15.07 19.14
N SER A 289 7.69 -14.13 20.02
CA SER A 289 7.02 -13.89 21.31
C SER A 289 5.61 -13.33 21.13
N ASN A 290 5.31 -12.77 19.96
CA ASN A 290 4.06 -12.10 19.69
C ASN A 290 2.94 -13.05 19.24
N PHE A 291 3.30 -14.26 18.80
CA PHE A 291 2.40 -15.21 18.16
C PHE A 291 2.27 -16.50 18.98
N SER A 292 1.04 -17.02 19.10
CA SER A 292 0.78 -18.32 19.70
C SER A 292 0.94 -19.47 18.71
N TRP A 293 0.72 -19.21 17.43
CA TRP A 293 0.94 -20.20 16.38
C TRP A 293 2.43 -20.49 16.18
N THR A 294 2.73 -21.72 15.74
CA THR A 294 4.08 -22.13 15.33
C THR A 294 4.46 -21.61 13.94
N SER A 295 3.49 -21.05 13.20
CA SER A 295 3.71 -20.42 11.91
C SER A 295 2.86 -19.18 11.71
N VAL A 296 3.35 -18.31 10.83
CA VAL A 296 2.71 -17.04 10.42
C VAL A 296 2.70 -16.93 8.92
N ASP A 297 1.86 -16.04 8.40
CA ASP A 297 1.92 -15.58 7.02
C ASP A 297 2.56 -14.19 6.95
N VAL A 298 3.23 -13.90 5.85
CA VAL A 298 3.79 -12.59 5.54
C VAL A 298 3.22 -12.12 4.21
N VAL A 299 2.64 -10.92 4.20
CA VAL A 299 2.18 -10.24 2.98
C VAL A 299 3.08 -9.05 2.75
N PHE A 300 3.74 -8.99 1.60
CA PHE A 300 4.51 -7.84 1.14
C PHE A 300 3.62 -6.95 0.29
N MET A 301 3.70 -5.66 0.57
CA MET A 301 2.93 -4.60 -0.08
C MET A 301 3.88 -3.48 -0.46
N GLU A 302 3.55 -2.77 -1.51
CA GLU A 302 4.15 -1.50 -1.90
C GLU A 302 3.15 -0.38 -1.60
N HIS A 303 3.63 0.78 -1.15
CA HIS A 303 2.76 1.94 -0.92
C HIS A 303 2.67 2.82 -2.17
N ASP A 304 1.46 3.18 -2.62
CA ASP A 304 1.25 4.02 -3.81
C ASP A 304 0.55 5.38 -3.52
N ASP A 305 0.61 6.26 -4.51
CA ASP A 305 0.18 7.65 -4.49
C ASP A 305 -1.34 7.83 -4.34
N ASN A 306 -2.15 6.83 -4.72
CA ASN A 306 -3.63 6.91 -4.77
C ASN A 306 -4.37 6.01 -3.75
N SER A 307 -3.66 5.26 -2.92
CA SER A 307 -4.24 4.25 -2.04
C SER A 307 -5.31 4.78 -1.07
N ASP A 308 -6.49 4.15 -1.08
CA ASP A 308 -7.56 4.32 -0.08
C ASP A 308 -7.29 3.50 1.19
N LEU A 309 -6.61 4.11 2.16
CA LEU A 309 -6.28 3.45 3.42
C LEU A 309 -7.51 2.86 4.11
N SER A 310 -8.67 3.52 4.03
CA SER A 310 -9.88 3.03 4.69
C SER A 310 -10.41 1.74 4.07
N GLY A 311 -10.22 1.55 2.76
CA GLY A 311 -10.49 0.30 2.06
C GLY A 311 -9.53 -0.81 2.48
N LEU A 312 -8.23 -0.50 2.52
CA LEU A 312 -7.18 -1.43 2.94
C LEU A 312 -7.40 -1.96 4.35
N ILE A 313 -7.65 -1.05 5.28
CA ILE A 313 -7.86 -1.36 6.68
C ILE A 313 -9.04 -2.31 6.84
N ARG A 314 -10.16 -2.03 6.16
CA ARG A 314 -11.33 -2.92 6.19
C ARG A 314 -10.99 -4.30 5.66
N ALA A 315 -10.24 -4.36 4.55
CA ALA A 315 -9.80 -5.62 3.97
C ALA A 315 -8.95 -6.45 4.94
N VAL A 316 -7.97 -5.82 5.58
CA VAL A 316 -7.11 -6.47 6.59
C VAL A 316 -7.94 -6.90 7.79
N VAL A 317 -8.81 -6.04 8.32
CA VAL A 317 -9.67 -6.37 9.47
C VAL A 317 -10.58 -7.55 9.14
N ASP A 318 -11.29 -7.53 8.01
CA ASP A 318 -12.17 -8.61 7.59
C ASP A 318 -11.40 -9.91 7.39
N GLY A 319 -10.24 -9.83 6.72
CA GLY A 319 -9.39 -10.99 6.45
C GLY A 319 -8.88 -11.65 7.74
N VAL A 320 -8.35 -10.85 8.67
CA VAL A 320 -7.72 -11.35 9.91
C VAL A 320 -8.78 -11.75 10.95
N LEU A 321 -9.92 -11.07 11.04
CA LEU A 321 -10.99 -11.48 11.97
C LEU A 321 -11.63 -12.83 11.59
N THR A 322 -11.58 -13.25 10.32
CA THR A 322 -12.08 -14.58 9.92
C THR A 322 -11.29 -15.74 10.51
N VAL A 323 -10.08 -15.49 11.03
CA VAL A 323 -9.18 -16.51 11.56
C VAL A 323 -9.00 -16.44 13.09
N ALA A 324 -9.63 -15.47 13.76
CA ALA A 324 -9.59 -15.37 15.21
C ALA A 324 -10.31 -16.55 15.88
N GLY A 325 -9.69 -17.15 16.92
CA GLY A 325 -10.27 -18.27 17.68
C GLY A 325 -9.97 -19.69 17.16
N TYR A 326 -9.12 -19.84 16.13
CA TYR A 326 -8.65 -21.15 15.68
C TYR A 326 -7.40 -21.62 16.45
N GLU A 327 -7.44 -22.85 16.96
CA GLU A 327 -6.30 -23.51 17.63
C GLU A 327 -5.20 -23.98 16.65
N LYS A 328 -5.40 -23.79 15.34
CA LYS A 328 -4.51 -24.26 14.27
C LYS A 328 -4.33 -23.16 13.21
N TYR A 329 -3.22 -23.24 12.48
CA TYR A 329 -2.89 -22.35 11.37
C TYR A 329 -4.02 -22.24 10.34
N VAL A 330 -4.32 -20.99 9.93
CA VAL A 330 -5.20 -20.65 8.82
C VAL A 330 -4.45 -19.69 7.89
N PRO A 331 -4.48 -19.86 6.56
CA PRO A 331 -3.87 -18.94 5.62
C PRO A 331 -4.53 -17.57 5.68
N VAL A 332 -3.97 -16.65 6.46
CA VAL A 332 -4.50 -15.29 6.66
C VAL A 332 -4.19 -14.43 5.44
N ALA A 333 -3.05 -14.67 4.78
CA ALA A 333 -2.65 -13.94 3.58
C ALA A 333 -3.72 -14.04 2.48
N ASP A 334 -4.31 -15.21 2.23
CA ASP A 334 -5.38 -15.37 1.23
C ASP A 334 -6.63 -14.56 1.58
N LYS A 335 -6.91 -14.41 2.89
CA LYS A 335 -8.07 -13.66 3.37
C LYS A 335 -7.84 -12.16 3.27
N ILE A 336 -6.64 -11.69 3.57
CA ILE A 336 -6.22 -10.30 3.35
C ILE A 336 -6.30 -9.98 1.86
N VAL A 337 -5.62 -10.77 1.01
CA VAL A 337 -5.59 -10.56 -0.44
C VAL A 337 -6.98 -10.62 -1.06
N ALA A 338 -7.84 -11.58 -0.66
CA ALA A 338 -9.20 -11.68 -1.19
C ALA A 338 -10.13 -10.54 -0.73
N ALA A 339 -9.79 -9.85 0.36
CA ALA A 339 -10.56 -8.71 0.85
C ALA A 339 -10.09 -7.38 0.25
N LEU A 340 -8.90 -7.35 -0.36
CA LEU A 340 -8.42 -6.19 -1.11
C LEU A 340 -9.39 -5.89 -2.27
N PRO A 341 -9.76 -4.62 -2.50
CA PRO A 341 -10.53 -4.24 -3.68
C PRO A 341 -9.86 -4.74 -4.97
N SER A 342 -10.62 -5.02 -6.02
CA SER A 342 -10.06 -5.57 -7.27
C SER A 342 -9.00 -4.66 -7.93
N GLY A 343 -9.06 -3.35 -7.66
CA GLY A 343 -8.06 -2.36 -8.05
C GLY A 343 -6.79 -2.32 -7.18
N TRP A 344 -6.65 -3.20 -6.18
CA TRP A 344 -5.47 -3.25 -5.28
C TRP A 344 -4.62 -4.50 -5.51
N THR A 345 -5.25 -5.55 -6.08
CA THR A 345 -4.52 -6.68 -6.68
C THR A 345 -3.98 -6.36 -8.08
N LYS A 346 -4.35 -5.19 -8.57
CA LYS A 346 -3.95 -4.54 -9.81
C LYS A 346 -4.22 -3.05 -9.55
N ASP A 347 -3.22 -2.20 -9.31
CA ASP A 347 -3.33 -0.74 -9.54
C ASP A 347 -3.64 0.18 -8.31
N ASP A 348 -3.21 -0.16 -7.09
CA ASP A 348 -3.18 0.69 -5.88
C ASP A 348 -2.50 -0.13 -4.77
N ASP A 349 -1.69 0.47 -3.87
CA ASP A 349 -0.89 -0.22 -2.82
C ASP A 349 -0.56 -1.68 -3.21
N ASP A 350 0.36 -1.82 -4.17
CA ASP A 350 0.43 -3.05 -4.93
C ASP A 350 0.80 -4.23 -4.02
N TRP A 351 -0.02 -5.29 -4.07
CA TRP A 351 0.36 -6.58 -3.52
C TRP A 351 1.62 -7.07 -4.26
N VAL A 352 2.73 -7.19 -3.53
CA VAL A 352 3.99 -7.63 -4.10
C VAL A 352 4.09 -9.15 -4.04
N ASP A 353 3.87 -9.74 -2.86
CA ASP A 353 3.89 -11.19 -2.69
C ASP A 353 3.26 -11.64 -1.36
N SER A 354 2.90 -12.93 -1.28
CA SER A 354 2.43 -13.59 -0.07
C SER A 354 3.26 -14.83 0.22
N CYS A 355 3.77 -14.95 1.44
CA CYS A 355 4.59 -16.05 1.89
C CYS A 355 3.86 -16.76 3.04
N TYR A 356 3.66 -18.07 2.91
CA TYR A 356 2.76 -18.82 3.77
C TYR A 356 3.51 -19.73 4.72
N ASN A 357 2.92 -19.95 5.90
CA ASN A 357 3.35 -20.98 6.85
C ASN A 357 4.84 -20.90 7.23
N ILE A 358 5.34 -19.67 7.38
CA ILE A 358 6.71 -19.41 7.83
C ILE A 358 6.79 -19.80 9.31
N ASN A 359 7.79 -20.60 9.69
CA ASN A 359 8.03 -21.04 11.06
C ASN A 359 9.50 -20.80 11.46
N ARG A 360 9.86 -21.08 12.73
CA ARG A 360 11.22 -20.84 13.26
C ARG A 360 12.34 -21.59 12.54
N GLN A 361 12.02 -22.66 11.81
CA GLN A 361 12.97 -23.46 11.03
C GLN A 361 13.04 -23.01 9.56
N THR A 362 12.16 -22.12 9.13
CA THR A 362 12.15 -21.61 7.76
C THR A 362 13.33 -20.67 7.57
N THR A 363 14.22 -21.04 6.64
CA THR A 363 15.40 -20.25 6.25
C THR A 363 15.19 -19.69 4.86
N ASP A 364 15.03 -20.54 3.85
CA ASP A 364 14.65 -20.10 2.51
C ASP A 364 13.13 -20.00 2.42
N VAL A 365 12.62 -18.79 2.16
CA VAL A 365 11.19 -18.55 2.04
C VAL A 365 10.82 -18.45 0.57
N HIS A 366 9.85 -19.27 0.18
CA HIS A 366 9.25 -19.26 -1.14
C HIS A 366 7.86 -18.63 -1.06
N CYS A 367 7.72 -17.45 -1.63
CA CYS A 367 6.47 -16.73 -1.72
C CYS A 367 5.70 -17.12 -2.99
N ALA A 368 4.44 -16.71 -3.10
CA ALA A 368 3.51 -17.13 -4.13
C ALA A 368 3.94 -16.75 -5.55
N ALA A 369 4.53 -15.57 -5.73
CA ALA A 369 4.79 -14.98 -7.04
C ALA A 369 6.16 -15.35 -7.64
N ILE A 370 6.81 -16.45 -7.21
CA ILE A 370 8.07 -16.91 -7.82
C ILE A 370 7.86 -17.25 -9.32
N PRO A 371 8.74 -16.78 -10.23
CA PRO A 371 10.04 -16.16 -9.98
C PRO A 371 10.08 -14.62 -10.00
N SER A 372 8.94 -13.94 -10.12
CA SER A 372 8.83 -12.48 -10.31
C SER A 372 8.60 -11.68 -9.04
N GLY A 373 8.24 -12.31 -7.91
CA GLY A 373 8.00 -11.64 -6.62
C GLY A 373 9.18 -11.63 -5.65
N MET A 374 8.88 -11.66 -4.37
CA MET A 374 9.86 -11.57 -3.29
C MET A 374 10.67 -12.87 -3.13
N SER A 375 11.98 -12.74 -2.99
CA SER A 375 12.86 -13.83 -2.56
C SER A 375 13.56 -13.45 -1.28
N LEU A 376 13.38 -14.22 -0.21
CA LEU A 376 13.97 -13.89 1.09
C LEU A 376 14.60 -15.09 1.81
N VAL A 377 15.65 -14.81 2.55
CA VAL A 377 16.35 -15.73 3.45
C VAL A 377 16.28 -15.19 4.86
N LEU A 378 15.82 -16.01 5.80
CA LEU A 378 15.70 -15.69 7.21
C LEU A 378 16.81 -16.37 8.04
N ALA A 379 17.27 -15.66 9.07
CA ALA A 379 18.10 -16.22 10.11
C ALA A 379 17.34 -16.18 11.44
N PHE A 380 17.16 -17.34 12.07
CA PHE A 380 16.56 -17.43 13.40
C PHE A 380 17.63 -17.29 14.49
N HIS A 381 17.38 -16.45 15.48
CA HIS A 381 18.24 -16.29 16.65
C HIS A 381 17.47 -15.74 17.86
N TRP A 382 18.18 -15.63 18.98
CA TRP A 382 17.67 -15.06 20.23
C TRP A 382 18.40 -13.73 20.47
N LEU A 383 17.64 -12.62 20.52
CA LEU A 383 18.15 -11.27 20.80
C LEU A 383 18.09 -10.93 22.28
#